data_AF-A0A7J5Y2V1-F1
#
_entry.id   AF-A0A7J5Y2V1-F1
#
_cell.length_a   1.000
_cell.length_b   1.000
_cell.length_c   1.000
_cell.angle_alpha   90.00
_cell.angle_beta   90.00
_cell.angle_gamma   90.00
#
_symmetry.space_group_name_H-M   'P 1'
#
loop_
_entity.id
_entity.type
_entity.pdbx_description
1 polymer ?
#
loop_
_entity_poly.entity_id
_entity_poly.type
_entity_poly.pdbx_seq_one_letter_code
_entity_poly.pdbx_strand_id
1 'polypeptide(L)'
;MCLTVQGTKDPVASLSECECACCSPLFAPDNGYMKCDSDGDNYGATCEFKCTGGYDMQGSVARVCQYGFTWSGLDTTCTAMNINVGVRTAAALLDQFYEKRRLLIISAPTAANHNYRFQMTNLQHAQCGLDLRHVTVMELVGTYPAQIGRIRHRLLTPALSLQIRLQLQIPQRSFQMVLVDKQGMDKQRYPFPITAAELFTTIDTFPLRKDEMVLQQEAGQNCQS
;
A
#
# COMPACT_ATOMS: atom_id res chain seq x y z
N MET A 1 37.36 -0.47 9.19
CA MET A 1 38.81 -0.28 9.42
C MET A 1 39.02 -0.30 10.93
N CYS A 2 39.35 -1.45 11.56
CA CYS A 2 39.64 -1.47 13.01
C CYS A 2 41.03 -0.83 13.21
N LEU A 3 41.12 0.24 14.02
CA LEU A 3 42.38 0.83 14.47
C LEU A 3 42.89 0.02 15.66
N THR A 4 44.12 -0.46 15.58
CA THR A 4 44.79 -1.19 16.65
C THR A 4 45.15 -0.25 17.79
N VAL A 5 44.64 -0.53 19.00
CA VAL A 5 45.10 0.13 20.23
C VAL A 5 46.38 -0.55 20.71
N GLN A 6 47.49 0.20 20.73
CA GLN A 6 48.77 -0.29 21.24
C GLN A 6 48.80 -0.27 22.78
N GLY A 7 48.97 -1.46 23.37
CA GLY A 7 49.82 -1.68 24.54
C GLY A 7 49.25 -1.39 25.93
N THR A 8 49.03 -2.45 26.72
CA THR A 8 49.64 -2.65 28.05
C THR A 8 49.49 -4.13 28.44
N LYS A 9 50.48 -4.66 29.16
CA LYS A 9 50.64 -6.07 29.51
C LYS A 9 49.70 -6.46 30.66
N ASP A 10 48.79 -7.39 30.42
CA ASP A 10 48.21 -8.28 31.44
C ASP A 10 47.89 -9.65 30.80
N PRO A 11 48.22 -10.79 31.45
CA PRO A 11 47.82 -12.10 30.98
C PRO A 11 46.43 -12.44 31.54
N VAL A 12 45.52 -12.85 30.66
CA VAL A 12 44.13 -13.29 30.93
C VAL A 12 43.08 -12.17 30.92
N ALA A 13 42.62 -11.79 29.73
CA ALA A 13 41.24 -11.30 29.49
C ALA A 13 40.85 -11.43 28.01
N SER A 14 39.80 -12.22 27.78
CA SER A 14 38.73 -12.16 26.75
C SER A 14 39.07 -11.84 25.28
N LEU A 15 38.53 -12.71 24.39
CA LEU A 15 38.28 -12.48 22.97
C LEU A 15 37.93 -11.01 22.70
N SER A 16 38.69 -10.35 21.83
CA SER A 16 38.39 -9.01 21.36
C SER A 16 37.09 -9.02 20.56
N GLU A 17 35.98 -8.62 21.17
CA GLU A 17 34.88 -8.03 20.41
C GLU A 17 35.46 -6.75 19.77
N CYS A 18 35.73 -6.75 18.45
CA CYS A 18 35.78 -5.47 17.72
C CYS A 18 34.35 -4.94 17.90
N GLU A 19 34.16 -4.05 18.87
CA GLU A 19 32.91 -3.33 19.02
C GLU A 19 32.75 -2.51 17.74
N CYS A 20 31.89 -3.02 16.85
CA CYS A 20 31.75 -2.47 15.52
C CYS A 20 31.29 -1.03 15.69
N ALA A 21 32.10 -0.09 15.22
CA ALA A 21 31.74 1.31 15.21
C ALA A 21 30.72 1.53 14.08
N CYS A 22 29.51 1.04 14.33
CA CYS A 22 28.37 0.99 13.44
C CYS A 22 27.29 1.90 13.98
N CYS A 23 26.43 2.38 13.08
CA CYS A 23 25.22 3.06 13.50
C CYS A 23 24.25 2.07 14.17
N SER A 24 23.30 2.59 14.94
CA SER A 24 22.23 1.76 15.51
C SER A 24 21.45 1.01 14.41
N PRO A 25 21.08 -0.26 14.58
CA PRO A 25 20.31 -1.00 13.57
C PRO A 25 19.02 -0.28 13.22
N LEU A 26 18.74 -0.13 11.92
CA LEU A 26 17.45 0.36 11.44
C LEU A 26 16.54 -0.82 11.07
N PHE A 27 15.23 -0.55 11.09
CA PHE A 27 14.22 -1.52 10.72
C PHE A 27 13.30 -0.91 9.65
N ALA A 28 12.69 -1.78 8.84
CA ALA A 28 11.69 -1.34 7.90
C ALA A 28 10.51 -0.69 8.65
N PRO A 29 10.00 0.48 8.20
CA PRO A 29 8.85 1.10 8.83
C PRO A 29 7.61 0.24 8.62
N ASP A 30 6.66 0.33 9.56
CA ASP A 30 5.35 -0.30 9.40
C ASP A 30 4.71 0.14 8.09
N ASN A 31 4.20 -0.81 7.30
CA ASN A 31 3.65 -0.56 5.97
C ASN A 31 4.68 0.06 5.00
N GLY A 32 5.95 -0.28 5.14
CA GLY A 32 7.02 0.07 4.20
C GLY A 32 8.08 -1.02 4.07
N TYR A 33 9.02 -0.75 3.19
CA TYR A 33 10.18 -1.56 2.87
C TYR A 33 11.43 -0.73 3.16
N MET A 34 12.51 -1.42 3.54
CA MET A 34 13.83 -0.83 3.71
C MET A 34 14.84 -1.69 2.96
N LYS A 35 15.73 -1.04 2.22
CA LYS A 35 16.86 -1.68 1.57
C LYS A 35 18.12 -0.92 1.94
N CYS A 36 19.08 -1.61 2.55
CA CYS A 36 20.36 -1.03 2.90
C CYS A 36 21.49 -1.65 2.06
N ASP A 37 22.53 -0.86 1.83
CA ASP A 37 23.79 -1.33 1.27
C ASP A 37 24.67 -2.02 2.34
N SER A 38 25.52 -2.97 1.93
CA SER A 38 26.49 -3.68 2.80
C SER A 38 25.84 -4.39 4.01
N ASP A 39 26.52 -4.46 5.17
CA ASP A 39 26.00 -5.07 6.42
C ASP A 39 24.88 -4.22 7.08
N GLY A 40 24.44 -3.15 6.41
CA GLY A 40 23.27 -2.36 6.78
C GLY A 40 23.50 -1.23 7.78
N ASP A 41 24.57 -1.29 8.59
CA ASP A 41 24.82 -0.34 9.69
C ASP A 41 26.26 0.19 9.77
N ASN A 42 27.16 -0.26 8.89
CA ASN A 42 28.53 0.21 8.81
C ASN A 42 28.63 1.71 8.45
N TYR A 43 29.73 2.36 8.82
CA TYR A 43 30.02 3.73 8.36
C TYR A 43 29.93 3.85 6.82
N GLY A 44 29.16 4.83 6.35
CA GLY A 44 28.88 5.04 4.93
C GLY A 44 27.78 4.16 4.36
N ALA A 45 27.20 3.23 5.12
CA ALA A 45 26.03 2.47 4.70
C ALA A 45 24.86 3.42 4.42
N THR A 46 24.14 3.15 3.33
CA THR A 46 22.95 3.91 2.94
C THR A 46 21.75 2.98 3.01
N CYS A 47 20.72 3.39 3.75
CA CYS A 47 19.44 2.70 3.84
C CYS A 47 18.37 3.54 3.15
N GLU A 48 17.76 2.99 2.11
CA GLU A 48 16.62 3.57 1.40
C GLU A 48 15.31 2.98 1.91
N PHE A 49 14.31 3.84 2.03
CA PHE A 49 12.98 3.49 2.51
C PHE A 49 11.97 3.66 1.39
N LYS A 50 10.94 2.83 1.39
CA LYS A 50 9.81 2.93 0.46
C LYS A 50 8.51 2.51 1.12
N CYS A 51 7.50 3.37 1.11
CA CYS A 51 6.20 2.99 1.65
C CYS A 51 5.43 2.05 0.72
N THR A 52 4.63 1.17 1.33
CA THR A 52 3.67 0.33 0.62
C THR A 52 2.59 1.18 -0.05
N GLY A 53 1.91 0.60 -1.04
CA GLY A 53 0.92 1.29 -1.86
C GLY A 53 -0.19 1.93 -1.04
N GLY A 54 -0.27 3.26 -1.11
CA GLY A 54 -1.25 4.08 -0.41
C GLY A 54 -0.96 4.31 1.06
N TYR A 55 0.33 4.30 1.40
CA TYR A 55 0.89 5.06 2.50
C TYR A 55 1.82 6.13 1.94
N ASP A 56 1.82 7.31 2.55
CA ASP A 56 2.71 8.42 2.23
C ASP A 56 3.83 8.50 3.28
N MET A 57 5.05 8.71 2.80
CA MET A 57 6.25 8.77 3.62
C MET A 57 6.35 10.10 4.37
N GLN A 58 6.69 10.01 5.66
CA GLN A 58 7.11 11.13 6.50
C GLN A 58 8.55 10.89 6.96
N GLY A 59 9.38 11.93 6.98
CA GLY A 59 10.80 11.82 7.33
C GLY A 59 11.70 11.67 6.09
N SER A 60 12.80 10.92 6.23
CA SER A 60 13.82 10.81 5.17
C SER A 60 13.56 9.63 4.21
N VAL A 61 13.76 9.85 2.91
CA VAL A 61 13.69 8.77 1.89
C VAL A 61 14.88 7.82 1.97
N ALA A 62 16.03 8.34 2.38
CA ALA A 62 17.22 7.55 2.62
C ALA A 62 18.00 8.14 3.81
N ARG A 63 18.71 7.28 4.53
CA ARG A 63 19.57 7.64 5.65
C ARG A 63 20.95 7.06 5.46
N VAL A 64 21.98 7.79 5.87
CA VAL A 64 23.39 7.41 5.70
C VAL A 64 24.06 7.37 7.06
N CYS A 65 24.82 6.31 7.33
CA CYS A 65 25.59 6.18 8.57
C CYS A 65 26.83 7.09 8.53
N GLN A 66 26.89 8.08 9.42
CA GLN A 66 27.93 9.11 9.42
C GLN A 66 29.08 8.81 10.40
N TYR A 67 30.12 9.66 10.38
CA TYR A 67 31.37 9.45 11.13
C TYR A 67 31.16 9.39 12.64
N GLY A 68 30.11 10.03 13.16
CA GLY A 68 29.72 9.95 14.57
C GLY A 68 28.86 8.75 14.93
N PHE A 69 28.79 7.71 14.08
CA PHE A 69 27.95 6.51 14.26
C PHE A 69 26.47 6.84 14.48
N THR A 70 26.02 7.90 13.83
CA THR A 70 24.64 8.38 13.83
C THR A 70 24.12 8.42 12.41
N TRP A 71 22.83 8.12 12.28
CA TRP A 71 22.15 8.18 11.00
C TRP A 71 21.80 9.62 10.64
N SER A 72 22.03 9.99 9.38
CA SER A 72 21.56 11.25 8.84
C SER A 72 20.02 11.31 8.79
N GLY A 73 19.49 12.52 8.70
CA GLY A 73 18.07 12.76 8.45
C GLY A 73 17.17 12.44 9.63
N LEU A 74 15.88 12.21 9.32
CA LEU A 74 14.82 11.95 10.28
C LEU A 74 14.31 10.51 10.14
N ASP A 75 13.79 9.97 11.23
CA ASP A 75 13.14 8.66 11.21
C ASP A 75 12.00 8.63 10.20
N THR A 76 11.95 7.55 9.43
CA THR A 76 10.99 7.38 8.34
C THR A 76 9.76 6.64 8.84
N THR A 77 8.58 7.20 8.63
CA THR A 77 7.31 6.54 8.95
C THR A 77 6.38 6.57 7.74
N CYS A 78 5.59 5.50 7.57
CA CYS A 78 4.62 5.39 6.49
C CYS A 78 3.21 5.57 7.04
N THR A 79 2.55 6.65 6.65
CA THR A 79 1.22 7.03 7.15
C THR A 79 0.16 6.80 6.08
N ALA A 80 -1.06 6.37 6.45
CA ALA A 80 -2.08 6.06 5.47
C ALA A 80 -2.40 7.30 4.60
N MET A 81 -2.49 7.11 3.28
CA MET A 81 -2.77 8.21 2.36
C MET A 81 -4.10 8.89 2.70
N ASN A 82 -4.13 10.23 2.60
CA ASN A 82 -5.37 10.99 2.78
C ASN A 82 -6.12 11.10 1.45
N ILE A 83 -7.30 10.49 1.37
CA ILE A 83 -8.15 10.54 0.16
C ILE A 83 -9.05 11.77 0.24
N ASN A 84 -8.81 12.74 -0.63
CA ASN A 84 -9.64 13.93 -0.75
C ASN A 84 -10.88 13.64 -1.61
N VAL A 85 -12.02 13.45 -0.95
CA VAL A 85 -13.34 13.26 -1.60
C VAL A 85 -14.04 14.58 -1.95
N GLY A 86 -13.52 15.72 -1.52
CA GLY A 86 -14.05 17.06 -1.79
C GLY A 86 -13.69 17.63 -3.17
N VAL A 87 -13.28 16.77 -4.11
CA VAL A 87 -12.86 17.16 -5.46
C VAL A 87 -14.07 17.36 -6.39
N ARG A 88 -13.85 18.14 -7.46
CA ARG A 88 -14.90 18.52 -8.42
C ARG A 88 -15.07 17.55 -9.58
N THR A 89 -14.02 16.80 -9.92
CA THR A 89 -14.00 15.91 -11.08
C THR A 89 -13.65 14.48 -10.70
N ALA A 90 -14.21 13.51 -11.43
CA ALA A 90 -13.88 12.10 -11.25
C ALA A 90 -12.40 11.82 -11.54
N ALA A 91 -11.80 12.43 -12.57
CA ALA A 91 -10.37 12.32 -12.85
C ALA A 91 -9.51 12.73 -11.65
N ALA A 92 -9.77 13.90 -11.04
CA ALA A 92 -9.03 14.35 -9.86
C ALA A 92 -9.19 13.43 -8.63
N LEU A 93 -10.29 12.67 -8.55
CA LEU A 93 -10.43 11.64 -7.52
C LEU A 93 -9.60 10.39 -7.87
N LEU A 94 -9.70 9.91 -9.11
CA LEU A 94 -9.04 8.69 -9.57
C LEU A 94 -7.51 8.84 -9.61
N ASP A 95 -7.01 10.02 -9.97
CA ASP A 95 -5.57 10.34 -10.02
C ASP A 95 -4.89 10.19 -8.65
N GLN A 96 -5.62 10.37 -7.54
CA GLN A 96 -5.07 10.16 -6.19
C GLN A 96 -4.65 8.71 -5.94
N PHE A 97 -5.21 7.76 -6.70
CA PHE A 97 -4.89 6.33 -6.58
C PHE A 97 -3.83 5.87 -7.59
N TYR A 98 -3.48 6.71 -8.57
CA TYR A 98 -2.47 6.41 -9.58
C TYR A 98 -1.13 6.06 -8.93
N GLU A 99 -0.52 4.97 -9.37
CA GLU A 99 0.69 4.32 -8.84
C GLU A 99 0.64 3.90 -7.35
N LYS A 100 -0.41 4.26 -6.61
CA LYS A 100 -0.55 4.00 -5.18
C LYS A 100 -1.40 2.77 -4.91
N ARG A 101 -2.63 2.70 -5.43
CA ARG A 101 -3.61 1.65 -5.10
C ARG A 101 -4.44 1.24 -6.32
N ARG A 102 -4.86 -0.02 -6.34
CA ARG A 102 -5.85 -0.55 -7.28
C ARG A 102 -7.24 -0.14 -6.81
N LEU A 103 -8.18 0.08 -7.72
CA LEU A 103 -9.57 0.38 -7.38
C LEU A 103 -10.46 -0.81 -7.71
N LEU A 104 -11.23 -1.27 -6.73
CA LEU A 104 -12.36 -2.16 -6.95
C LEU A 104 -13.64 -1.35 -6.81
N ILE A 105 -14.26 -1.02 -7.93
CA ILE A 105 -15.49 -0.24 -7.96
C ILE A 105 -16.67 -1.21 -7.99
N ILE A 106 -17.59 -1.09 -7.04
CA ILE A 106 -18.79 -1.92 -6.93
C ILE A 106 -20.00 -1.02 -7.14
N SER A 107 -20.66 -1.18 -8.30
CA SER A 107 -21.84 -0.41 -8.66
C SER A 107 -23.10 -1.25 -8.57
N ALA A 108 -24.16 -0.68 -7.98
CA ALA A 108 -25.47 -1.32 -7.92
C ALA A 108 -26.62 -0.30 -8.00
N PRO A 109 -27.81 -0.70 -8.50
CA PRO A 109 -28.95 0.21 -8.60
C PRO A 109 -29.54 0.62 -7.25
N THR A 110 -29.45 -0.24 -6.23
CA THR A 110 -29.99 0.00 -4.89
C THR A 110 -29.14 -0.69 -3.82
N ALA A 111 -29.18 -0.20 -2.58
CA ALA A 111 -28.48 -0.81 -1.44
C ALA A 111 -29.08 -2.17 -1.04
N ALA A 112 -30.34 -2.43 -1.43
CA ALA A 112 -31.01 -3.70 -1.22
C ALA A 112 -30.65 -4.77 -2.27
N ASN A 113 -29.86 -4.42 -3.30
CA ASN A 113 -29.45 -5.36 -4.33
C ASN A 113 -28.71 -6.57 -3.72
N HIS A 114 -29.17 -7.78 -4.03
CA HIS A 114 -28.63 -9.02 -3.46
C HIS A 114 -27.13 -9.18 -3.75
N ASN A 115 -26.70 -8.95 -5.00
CA ASN A 115 -25.32 -9.12 -5.43
C ASN A 115 -24.39 -8.13 -4.71
N TYR A 116 -24.83 -6.88 -4.56
CA TYR A 116 -24.11 -5.87 -3.79
C TYR A 116 -23.92 -6.30 -2.33
N ARG A 117 -25.01 -6.68 -1.65
CA ARG A 117 -24.93 -7.12 -0.25
C ARG A 117 -24.01 -8.33 -0.09
N PHE A 118 -24.13 -9.32 -0.97
CA PHE A 118 -23.29 -10.51 -0.94
C PHE A 118 -21.80 -10.17 -1.14
N GLN A 119 -21.48 -9.32 -2.14
CA GLN A 119 -20.11 -8.89 -2.40
C GLN A 119 -19.52 -8.15 -1.20
N MET A 120 -20.27 -7.24 -0.59
CA MET A 120 -19.81 -6.47 0.56
C MET A 120 -19.53 -7.36 1.78
N THR A 121 -20.40 -8.33 2.08
CA THR A 121 -20.17 -9.30 3.16
C THR A 121 -18.91 -10.14 2.90
N ASN A 122 -18.73 -10.63 1.68
CA ASN A 122 -17.56 -11.42 1.31
C ASN A 122 -16.24 -10.61 1.47
N LEU A 123 -16.22 -9.35 1.02
CA LEU A 123 -15.04 -8.49 1.14
C LEU A 123 -14.72 -8.09 2.60
N GLN A 124 -15.74 -8.01 3.47
CA GLN A 124 -15.54 -7.66 4.88
C GLN A 124 -14.62 -8.65 5.60
N HIS A 125 -14.69 -9.94 5.26
CA HIS A 125 -13.83 -10.98 5.84
C HIS A 125 -12.44 -11.04 5.21
N ALA A 126 -12.21 -10.35 4.09
CA ALA A 126 -10.98 -10.44 3.30
C ALA A 126 -10.12 -9.17 3.35
N GLN A 127 -10.28 -8.34 4.41
CA GLN A 127 -9.64 -7.04 4.53
C GLN A 127 -8.12 -7.10 4.43
N CYS A 128 -7.48 -8.06 5.12
CA CYS A 128 -6.03 -8.24 5.05
C CYS A 128 -5.55 -8.53 3.61
N GLY A 129 -6.26 -9.41 2.89
CA GLY A 129 -5.91 -9.76 1.51
C GLY A 129 -6.07 -8.59 0.52
N LEU A 130 -7.01 -7.68 0.78
CA LEU A 130 -7.18 -6.44 0.02
C LEU A 130 -6.04 -5.46 0.32
N ASP A 131 -5.65 -5.32 1.59
CA ASP A 131 -4.59 -4.40 2.02
C ASP A 131 -3.23 -4.84 1.47
N LEU A 132 -2.88 -6.13 1.54
CA LEU A 132 -1.66 -6.68 0.91
C LEU A 132 -1.60 -6.44 -0.60
N ARG A 133 -2.76 -6.39 -1.26
CA ARG A 133 -2.87 -6.17 -2.71
C ARG A 133 -3.11 -4.71 -3.08
N HIS A 134 -3.00 -3.80 -2.10
CA HIS A 134 -3.21 -2.37 -2.25
C HIS A 134 -4.55 -2.02 -2.92
N VAL A 135 -5.62 -2.75 -2.59
CA VAL A 135 -6.95 -2.55 -3.18
C VAL A 135 -7.76 -1.57 -2.35
N THR A 136 -8.36 -0.58 -3.00
CA THR A 136 -9.38 0.30 -2.40
C THR A 136 -10.73 -0.04 -2.97
N VAL A 137 -11.70 -0.32 -2.10
CA VAL A 137 -13.09 -0.55 -2.51
C VAL A 137 -13.82 0.80 -2.59
N MET A 138 -14.44 1.05 -3.74
CA MET A 138 -15.30 2.20 -3.99
C MET A 138 -16.71 1.72 -4.33
N GLU A 139 -17.70 2.12 -3.55
CA GLU A 139 -19.07 1.72 -3.75
C GLU A 139 -19.83 2.83 -4.47
N LEU A 140 -20.66 2.49 -5.44
CA LEU A 140 -21.52 3.42 -6.18
C LEU A 140 -22.95 2.86 -6.20
N VAL A 141 -23.80 3.34 -5.30
CA VAL A 141 -25.12 2.76 -5.06
C VAL A 141 -26.22 3.75 -5.38
N GLY A 142 -27.31 3.30 -6.01
CA GLY A 142 -28.43 4.16 -6.41
C GLY A 142 -28.42 4.44 -7.91
N THR A 143 -29.45 5.12 -8.40
CA THR A 143 -29.59 5.55 -9.81
C THR A 143 -29.72 7.07 -9.89
N TYR A 144 -29.42 7.64 -11.07
CA TYR A 144 -29.65 9.06 -11.33
C TYR A 144 -31.06 9.50 -10.94
N PRO A 145 -31.24 10.60 -10.18
CA PRO A 145 -30.23 11.55 -9.66
C PRO A 145 -29.71 11.27 -8.23
N ALA A 146 -30.19 10.21 -7.57
CA ALA A 146 -30.01 9.96 -6.13
C ALA A 146 -28.93 8.91 -5.79
N GLN A 147 -27.98 8.65 -6.68
CA GLN A 147 -26.83 7.78 -6.41
C GLN A 147 -25.89 8.41 -5.38
N ILE A 148 -25.24 7.57 -4.59
CA ILE A 148 -24.25 7.96 -3.59
C ILE A 148 -23.04 7.06 -3.77
N GLY A 149 -21.87 7.66 -3.69
CA GLY A 149 -20.61 6.93 -3.69
C GLY A 149 -20.02 6.85 -2.29
N ARG A 150 -19.22 5.83 -2.03
CA ARG A 150 -18.54 5.67 -0.74
C ARG A 150 -17.16 5.07 -0.91
N ILE A 151 -16.20 5.58 -0.16
CA ILE A 151 -14.86 5.00 0.00
C ILE A 151 -14.61 4.90 1.50
N ARG A 152 -14.57 3.69 2.05
CA ARG A 152 -14.51 3.46 3.50
C ARG A 152 -15.64 4.21 4.24
N HIS A 153 -15.30 5.22 5.05
CA HIS A 153 -16.25 6.06 5.79
C HIS A 153 -16.55 7.40 5.09
N ARG A 154 -15.91 7.69 3.96
CA ARG A 154 -16.07 8.96 3.23
C ARG A 154 -17.14 8.82 2.15
N LEU A 155 -18.11 9.74 2.15
CA LEU A 155 -19.17 9.79 1.14
C LEU A 155 -18.74 10.66 -0.05
N LEU A 156 -19.10 10.21 -1.24
CA LEU A 156 -18.96 10.94 -2.49
C LEU A 156 -20.31 11.55 -2.86
N THR A 157 -20.29 12.77 -3.41
CA THR A 157 -21.52 13.44 -3.85
C THR A 157 -22.19 12.67 -5.00
N PRO A 158 -23.52 12.81 -5.18
CA PRO A 158 -24.21 12.18 -6.31
C PRO A 158 -23.64 12.59 -7.67
N ALA A 159 -23.25 13.85 -7.82
CA ALA A 159 -22.62 14.36 -9.04
C ALA A 159 -21.27 13.67 -9.33
N LEU A 160 -20.40 13.56 -8.33
CA LEU A 160 -19.10 12.88 -8.48
C LEU A 160 -19.29 11.40 -8.79
N SER A 161 -20.23 10.75 -8.10
CA SER A 161 -20.59 9.35 -8.31
C SER A 161 -21.11 9.09 -9.73
N LEU A 162 -21.88 10.04 -10.29
CA LEU A 162 -22.31 10.01 -11.68
C LEU A 162 -21.12 10.10 -12.63
N GLN A 163 -20.23 11.07 -12.40
CA GLN A 163 -19.06 11.29 -13.25
C GLN A 163 -18.16 10.05 -13.29
N ILE A 164 -17.93 9.38 -12.16
CA ILE A 164 -17.15 8.13 -12.11
C ILE A 164 -17.81 7.06 -12.99
N ARG A 165 -19.14 6.88 -12.87
CA ARG A 165 -19.87 5.92 -13.71
C ARG A 165 -19.77 6.26 -15.20
N LEU A 166 -19.84 7.55 -15.56
CA LEU A 166 -19.72 7.98 -16.95
C LEU A 166 -18.30 7.78 -17.48
N GLN A 167 -17.28 8.21 -16.73
CA GLN A 167 -15.88 8.10 -17.12
C GLN A 167 -15.45 6.64 -17.30
N LEU A 168 -15.93 5.74 -16.44
CA LEU A 168 -15.63 4.31 -16.50
C LEU A 168 -16.71 3.48 -17.21
N GLN A 169 -17.70 4.13 -17.85
CA GLN A 169 -18.76 3.44 -18.61
C GLN A 169 -19.45 2.32 -17.79
N ILE A 170 -19.82 2.63 -16.55
CA ILE A 170 -20.47 1.69 -15.62
C ILE A 170 -21.99 1.89 -15.69
N PRO A 171 -22.78 0.84 -15.96
CA PRO A 171 -24.23 0.94 -16.00
C PRO A 171 -24.80 1.25 -14.61
N GLN A 172 -25.90 2.01 -14.58
CA GLN A 172 -26.60 2.36 -13.33
C GLN A 172 -27.69 1.37 -12.95
N ARG A 173 -28.23 0.63 -13.92
CA ARG A 173 -29.41 -0.21 -13.78
C ARG A 173 -29.10 -1.69 -13.54
N SER A 174 -27.83 -2.05 -13.54
CA SER A 174 -27.36 -3.40 -13.23
C SER A 174 -26.24 -3.36 -12.21
N PHE A 175 -26.04 -4.50 -11.54
CA PHE A 175 -24.86 -4.71 -10.73
C PHE A 175 -23.64 -4.84 -11.65
N GLN A 176 -22.55 -4.15 -11.32
CA GLN A 176 -21.28 -4.29 -12.03
C GLN A 176 -20.13 -3.94 -11.12
N MET A 177 -19.11 -4.80 -11.11
CA MET A 177 -17.82 -4.51 -10.50
C MET A 177 -16.80 -4.20 -11.58
N VAL A 178 -15.90 -3.25 -11.31
CA VAL A 178 -14.79 -2.89 -12.20
C VAL A 178 -13.52 -2.87 -11.38
N LEU A 179 -12.53 -3.64 -11.81
CA LEU A 179 -11.19 -3.69 -11.24
C LEU A 179 -10.26 -2.84 -12.11
N VAL A 180 -9.80 -1.74 -11.54
CA VAL A 180 -8.83 -0.82 -12.14
C VAL A 180 -7.48 -1.04 -11.47
N ASP A 181 -6.43 -1.17 -12.27
CA ASP A 181 -5.08 -1.33 -11.73
C ASP A 181 -4.48 0.01 -11.23
N LYS A 182 -3.23 -0.05 -10.77
CA LYS A 182 -2.49 1.14 -10.30
C LYS A 182 -2.17 2.13 -11.41
N GLN A 183 -2.27 1.74 -12.68
CA GLN A 183 -2.05 2.63 -13.83
C GLN A 183 -3.35 3.31 -14.28
N GLY A 184 -4.46 3.10 -13.56
CA GLY A 184 -5.77 3.65 -13.93
C GLY A 184 -6.46 2.88 -15.06
N MET A 185 -5.92 1.71 -15.44
CA MET A 185 -6.46 0.91 -16.54
C MET A 185 -7.53 -0.05 -16.04
N ASP A 186 -8.66 -0.08 -16.74
CA ASP A 186 -9.72 -1.07 -16.54
C ASP A 186 -9.23 -2.45 -16.98
N LYS A 187 -8.99 -3.34 -16.01
CA LYS A 187 -8.45 -4.68 -16.26
C LYS A 187 -9.52 -5.75 -16.34
N GLN A 188 -10.55 -5.64 -15.51
CA GLN A 188 -11.54 -6.70 -15.39
C GLN A 188 -12.88 -6.14 -14.93
N ARG A 189 -13.95 -6.69 -15.50
CA ARG A 189 -15.33 -6.37 -15.11
C ARG A 189 -16.06 -7.63 -14.70
N TYR A 190 -16.91 -7.53 -13.68
CA TYR A 190 -17.72 -8.64 -13.20
C TYR A 190 -19.20 -8.22 -13.11
N PRO A 191 -20.09 -8.87 -13.89
CA PRO A 191 -21.54 -8.60 -13.81
C PRO A 191 -22.24 -9.35 -12.66
N PHE A 192 -21.50 -10.15 -11.90
CA PHE A 192 -21.97 -10.94 -10.75
C PHE A 192 -20.90 -10.89 -9.64
N PRO A 193 -21.29 -11.17 -8.38
CA PRO A 193 -20.34 -11.14 -7.27
C PRO A 193 -19.35 -12.31 -7.39
N ILE A 194 -18.11 -12.08 -6.97
CA ILE A 194 -17.02 -13.07 -7.02
C ILE A 194 -16.45 -13.28 -5.62
N THR A 195 -15.83 -14.44 -5.41
CA THR A 195 -15.15 -14.73 -4.15
C THR A 195 -13.92 -13.83 -3.96
N ALA A 196 -13.52 -13.57 -2.71
CA ALA A 196 -12.30 -12.81 -2.46
C ALA A 196 -11.06 -13.53 -3.01
N ALA A 197 -11.05 -14.87 -2.95
CA ALA A 197 -9.99 -15.69 -3.52
C ALA A 197 -9.84 -15.50 -5.04
N GLU A 198 -10.94 -15.55 -5.80
CA GLU A 198 -10.90 -15.31 -7.26
C GLU A 198 -10.46 -13.89 -7.62
N LEU A 199 -10.87 -12.90 -6.83
CA LEU A 199 -10.40 -11.53 -6.99
C LEU A 199 -8.88 -11.47 -6.80
N PHE A 200 -8.38 -12.11 -5.75
CA PHE A 200 -6.96 -12.12 -5.41
C PHE A 200 -6.11 -12.85 -6.43
N THR A 201 -6.55 -14.02 -6.89
CA THR A 201 -5.84 -14.76 -7.95
C THR A 201 -5.77 -13.93 -9.23
N THR A 202 -6.85 -13.23 -9.59
CA THR A 202 -6.86 -12.32 -10.75
C THR A 202 -5.82 -11.21 -10.57
N ILE A 203 -5.81 -10.53 -9.42
CA ILE A 203 -4.86 -9.43 -9.14
C ILE A 203 -3.40 -9.93 -9.15
N ASP A 204 -3.14 -11.11 -8.60
CA ASP A 204 -1.80 -11.70 -8.52
C ASP A 204 -1.23 -12.09 -9.90
N THR A 205 -2.06 -12.09 -10.96
CA THR A 205 -1.56 -12.21 -12.34
C THR A 205 -0.94 -10.93 -12.90
N PHE A 206 -1.22 -9.76 -12.31
CA PHE A 206 -0.81 -8.47 -12.86
C PHE A 206 0.72 -8.28 -12.75
N PRO A 207 1.42 -7.76 -13.79
CA PRO A 207 2.87 -7.61 -13.76
C PRO A 207 3.39 -6.82 -12.55
N LEU A 208 2.87 -5.61 -12.32
CA LEU A 208 3.23 -4.78 -11.17
C LEU A 208 2.94 -5.46 -9.82
N ARG A 209 1.96 -6.38 -9.77
CA ARG A 209 1.67 -7.13 -8.54
C ARG A 209 2.75 -8.17 -8.26
N LYS A 210 3.33 -8.79 -9.29
CA LYS A 210 4.43 -9.77 -9.11
C LYS A 210 5.66 -9.12 -8.51
N ASP A 211 6.01 -7.91 -8.94
CA ASP A 211 7.13 -7.15 -8.37
C ASP A 211 6.87 -6.79 -6.88
N GLU A 212 5.63 -6.41 -6.55
CA GLU A 212 5.21 -6.17 -5.16
C GLU A 212 5.33 -7.44 -4.28
N MET A 213 5.04 -8.61 -4.83
CA MET A 213 5.12 -9.88 -4.07
C MET A 213 6.54 -10.23 -3.66
N VAL A 214 7.53 -9.96 -4.51
CA VAL A 214 8.95 -10.20 -4.20
C VAL A 214 9.37 -9.36 -2.99
N LEU A 215 9.06 -8.07 -3.01
CA LEU A 215 9.36 -7.15 -1.90
C LEU A 215 8.63 -7.54 -0.60
N GLN A 216 7.38 -8.01 -0.70
CA GLN A 216 6.60 -8.47 0.46
C GLN A 216 7.19 -9.74 1.10
N GLN A 217 7.69 -10.66 0.28
CA GLN A 217 8.30 -11.90 0.76
C GLN A 217 9.61 -11.62 1.50
N GLU A 218 10.44 -10.69 1.01
CA GLU A 218 11.65 -10.24 1.68
C GLU A 218 11.33 -9.55 3.03
N ALA A 219 10.21 -8.83 3.12
CA ALA A 219 9.76 -8.15 4.33
C ALA A 219 8.96 -9.05 5.30
N GLY A 220 8.73 -10.33 4.98
CA GLY A 220 7.95 -11.25 5.81
C GLY A 220 6.46 -10.89 5.96
N GLN A 221 5.91 -10.05 5.07
CA GLN A 221 4.51 -9.61 5.14
C GLN A 221 3.58 -10.71 4.61
N ASN A 222 2.78 -11.31 5.51
CA ASN A 222 1.75 -12.27 5.17
C ASN A 222 0.44 -12.01 5.94
N CYS A 223 -0.68 -12.45 5.36
CA CYS A 223 -1.92 -12.58 6.12
C CYS A 223 -1.90 -13.95 6.78
N GLN A 224 -1.93 -14.01 8.11
CA GLN A 224 -2.29 -15.25 8.80
C GLN A 224 -3.78 -15.49 8.59
N SER A 225 -4.10 -16.67 8.06
CA SER A 225 -5.46 -17.15 7.79
C SER A 225 -6.21 -17.47 9.08
#